data_AF-A0A2X0IKZ1-F1
#
_entry.id   AF-A0A2X0IKZ1-F1
#
_cell.length_a   1.000
_cell.length_b   1.000
_cell.length_c   1.000
_cell.angle_alpha   90.00
_cell.angle_beta   90.00
_cell.angle_gamma   90.00
#
_symmetry.space_group_name_H-M   'P 1'
#
loop_
_entity.id
_entity.type
_entity.pdbx_description
1 polymer ?
#
loop_
_entity_poly.entity_id
_entity_poly.type
_entity_poly.pdbx_seq_one_letter_code
_entity_poly.pdbx_strand_id
1 'polypeptide(L)'
;MTTVQMTGQPSTDQEAATPPREPVLGSPLVHPTAEVEPGAIVGDGTRIWHQVQIRAGAVVGLQCVLGKNVFVDGGAVVGDRVKIQNNVSVYRGVQLADEVFVGPAAVFTNDLRPRAAGPWQVLPTTVHRGASIGAGATIVCGVEIGARAMVGAGAVVTRSVLPHQLVAGNPARPAGWVCGCGTVLSRAATRPPCLTCDRCSAPEAPARPAPERRRIGSGMPQLGAEEEEAVLAVLRSGRLTCGPRVEAFERAFAATHGAAHAVAVSNGTTALVAALRAHGIGAGDEVITSPLTFAGTLSALLEAGATVRFADIGEDFLLDPAAVAAAITPRTLAVMPVHLYGLPADMPALGSLAERHGLTLIADAAQAHGATVAGQSVGAASTAAFSLYGSKNITCGEGGVVTTTDDHIADRLRLIRNHGMRGRYEHVMPGSNYRLTELQAAIATVQLGRLPEINRRRAENAARLSAGLADVAGLITPSQPTGRLHVWHQYTVRLTDEARIGRDALIAALEQADIEARVFYPRLVFDYDCYRNHPRVAHQVLPTAELISGQVLSLPIHPGLTAADIDRIVESVRHALGVQAG
;
A
#
# COMPACT_ATOMS: atom_id res chain seq x y z
N MET A 1 -11.02 -5.55 68.67
CA MET A 1 -10.36 -4.38 69.27
C MET A 1 -9.37 -3.88 68.23
N THR A 2 -9.54 -2.77 67.53
CA THR A 2 -10.32 -1.56 67.80
C THR A 2 -10.69 -0.92 66.47
N THR A 3 -11.96 -0.57 66.35
CA THR A 3 -12.61 0.23 65.31
C THR A 3 -12.36 1.71 65.56
N VAL A 4 -12.07 2.51 64.53
CA VAL A 4 -12.61 3.89 64.39
C VAL A 4 -12.82 4.16 62.89
N GLN A 5 -13.96 4.78 62.58
CA GLN A 5 -14.54 4.98 61.27
C GLN A 5 -14.81 6.49 61.05
N MET A 6 -14.83 6.92 59.77
CA MET A 6 -15.52 8.10 59.19
C MET A 6 -14.87 9.48 59.49
N THR A 7 -14.81 10.52 58.64
CA THR A 7 -15.58 11.00 57.46
C THR A 7 -14.73 12.01 56.65
N GLY A 8 -14.95 12.13 55.33
CA GLY A 8 -14.52 13.30 54.54
C GLY A 8 -14.83 13.17 53.04
N GLN A 9 -15.75 14.00 52.54
CA GLN A 9 -16.30 14.06 51.17
C GLN A 9 -15.31 14.61 50.11
N PRO A 10 -15.62 14.50 48.79
CA PRO A 10 -14.64 14.50 47.71
C PRO A 10 -14.24 15.90 47.23
N SER A 11 -12.95 16.11 46.98
CA SER A 11 -12.46 17.28 46.23
C SER A 11 -12.55 17.00 44.73
N THR A 12 -13.16 17.96 44.04
CA THR A 12 -13.13 18.13 42.59
C THR A 12 -11.73 18.52 42.16
N ASP A 13 -10.95 17.59 41.61
CA ASP A 13 -9.76 17.92 40.84
C ASP A 13 -9.96 17.45 39.40
N GLN A 14 -9.97 18.44 38.50
CA GLN A 14 -9.92 18.29 37.07
C GLN A 14 -8.68 17.46 36.71
N GLU A 15 -8.88 16.26 36.17
CA GLU A 15 -7.81 15.50 35.53
C GLU A 15 -7.20 16.36 34.42
N ALA A 16 -6.00 16.87 34.70
CA ALA A 16 -5.16 17.53 33.72
C ALA A 16 -4.96 16.58 32.52
N ALA A 17 -5.32 17.06 31.34
CA ALA A 17 -5.15 16.36 30.08
C ALA A 17 -3.75 15.74 29.99
N THR A 18 -3.70 14.42 29.86
CA THR A 18 -2.45 13.68 29.62
C THR A 18 -1.85 14.22 28.31
N PRO A 19 -0.56 14.62 28.29
CA PRO A 19 0.05 15.13 27.08
C PRO A 19 -0.02 14.07 25.96
N PRO A 20 -0.15 14.49 24.69
CA PRO A 20 -0.27 13.55 23.58
C PRO A 20 0.92 12.59 23.59
N ARG A 21 0.62 11.28 23.57
CA ARG A 21 1.63 10.22 23.52
C ARG A 21 2.55 10.47 22.33
N GLU A 22 3.84 10.69 22.59
CA GLU A 22 4.86 10.76 21.56
C GLU A 22 4.80 9.50 20.67
N PRO A 23 4.97 9.64 19.35
CA PRO A 23 4.95 8.49 18.45
C PRO A 23 6.03 7.49 18.90
N VAL A 24 5.65 6.23 19.07
CA VAL A 24 6.59 5.15 19.39
C VAL A 24 7.66 5.13 18.29
N LEU A 25 8.86 5.59 18.62
CA LEU A 25 9.97 5.63 17.68
C LEU A 25 10.43 4.19 17.42
N GLY A 26 10.48 3.79 16.15
CA GLY A 26 11.02 2.48 15.77
C GLY A 26 12.53 2.41 16.03
N SER A 27 13.06 1.19 16.15
CA SER A 27 14.50 0.95 16.29
C SER A 27 15.33 1.64 15.19
N PRO A 28 16.62 1.98 15.44
CA PRO A 28 17.48 2.59 14.43
C PRO A 28 17.52 1.78 13.12
N LEU A 29 17.49 2.49 11.99
CA LEU A 29 17.66 1.89 10.67
C LEU A 29 19.14 1.92 10.29
N VAL A 30 19.76 0.75 10.24
CA VAL A 30 21.20 0.60 9.95
C VAL A 30 21.40 -0.05 8.59
N HIS A 31 22.11 0.65 7.70
CA HIS A 31 22.47 0.09 6.40
C HIS A 31 23.42 -1.11 6.55
N PRO A 32 23.29 -2.20 5.76
CA PRO A 32 24.12 -3.40 5.90
C PRO A 32 25.64 -3.20 5.76
N THR A 33 26.07 -2.09 5.15
CA THR A 33 27.49 -1.74 5.00
C THR A 33 28.00 -0.78 6.06
N ALA A 34 27.18 -0.41 7.04
CA ALA A 34 27.60 0.39 8.17
C ALA A 34 28.16 -0.51 9.28
N GLU A 35 29.17 -0.01 9.97
CA GLU A 35 29.81 -0.66 11.11
C GLU A 35 29.40 0.09 12.39
N VAL A 36 28.61 -0.55 13.24
CA VAL A 36 28.30 -0.05 14.58
C VAL A 36 28.94 -1.01 15.57
N GLU A 37 29.99 -0.55 16.24
CA GLU A 37 30.73 -1.38 17.18
C GLU A 37 29.92 -1.67 18.45
N PRO A 38 30.10 -2.87 19.06
CA PRO A 38 29.53 -3.16 20.37
C PRO A 38 29.92 -2.10 21.41
N GLY A 39 28.92 -1.55 22.11
CA GLY A 39 29.12 -0.48 23.10
C GLY A 39 28.95 0.95 22.57
N ALA A 40 28.63 1.12 21.28
CA ALA A 40 28.06 2.38 20.78
C ALA A 40 26.57 2.50 21.16
N ILE A 41 26.11 3.72 21.47
CA ILE A 41 24.70 4.02 21.77
C ILE A 41 24.09 4.73 20.56
N VAL A 42 22.99 4.19 20.04
CA VAL A 42 22.23 4.79 18.92
C VAL A 42 20.76 4.86 19.31
N GLY A 43 20.21 6.07 19.34
CA GLY A 43 18.82 6.33 19.71
C GLY A 43 17.81 5.99 18.62
N ASP A 44 16.58 5.69 19.04
CA ASP A 44 15.48 5.30 18.17
C ASP A 44 15.16 6.32 17.06
N GLY A 45 14.66 5.82 15.93
CA GLY A 45 14.35 6.60 14.74
C GLY A 45 15.56 7.12 13.96
N THR A 46 16.78 6.87 14.44
CA THR A 46 18.02 7.28 13.76
C THR A 46 18.28 6.45 12.50
N ARG A 47 18.74 7.11 11.43
CA ARG A 47 19.05 6.50 10.14
C ARG A 47 20.56 6.55 9.87
N ILE A 48 21.16 5.38 9.73
CA ILE A 48 22.58 5.18 9.49
C ILE A 48 22.77 4.66 8.06
N TRP A 49 23.38 5.48 7.19
CA TRP A 49 23.56 5.17 5.78
C TRP A 49 24.85 4.39 5.48
N HIS A 50 25.13 4.16 4.21
CA HIS A 50 26.21 3.30 3.72
C HIS A 50 27.59 3.70 4.27
N GLN A 51 28.39 2.71 4.68
CA GLN A 51 29.79 2.89 5.11
C GLN A 51 29.99 3.81 6.33
N VAL A 52 28.93 4.07 7.10
CA VAL A 52 29.05 4.78 8.38
C VAL A 52 29.78 3.90 9.38
N GLN A 53 30.63 4.49 10.21
CA GLN A 53 31.37 3.83 11.27
C GLN A 53 31.07 4.52 12.60
N ILE A 54 30.53 3.79 13.56
CA ILE A 54 30.26 4.28 14.92
C ILE A 54 31.07 3.42 15.88
N ARG A 55 32.07 4.02 16.53
CA ARG A 55 33.00 3.32 17.42
C ARG A 55 32.42 3.12 18.81
N ALA A 56 32.94 2.13 19.53
CA ALA A 56 32.53 1.82 20.89
C ALA A 56 32.68 3.06 21.81
N GLY A 57 31.66 3.33 22.64
CA GLY A 57 31.62 4.50 23.52
C GLY A 57 31.21 5.82 22.83
N ALA A 58 30.85 5.80 21.55
CA ALA A 58 30.16 6.93 20.91
C ALA A 58 28.66 6.96 21.29
N VAL A 59 28.09 8.16 21.34
CA VAL A 59 26.65 8.36 21.58
C VAL A 59 26.02 9.10 20.41
N VAL A 60 24.95 8.53 19.85
CA VAL A 60 24.10 9.14 18.84
C VAL A 60 22.66 9.14 19.33
N GLY A 61 22.04 10.31 19.41
CA GLY A 61 20.70 10.53 19.92
C GLY A 61 19.58 9.99 19.01
N LEU A 62 18.36 10.40 19.34
CA LEU A 62 17.13 10.01 18.66
C LEU A 62 16.98 10.72 17.31
N GLN A 63 16.37 10.05 16.34
CA GLN A 63 15.94 10.64 15.06
C GLN A 63 17.05 11.36 14.26
N CYS A 64 18.29 10.93 14.41
CA CYS A 64 19.41 11.50 13.66
C CYS A 64 19.49 10.92 12.24
N VAL A 65 20.23 11.61 11.37
CA VAL A 65 20.54 11.12 10.02
C VAL A 65 22.06 11.22 9.82
N LEU A 66 22.71 10.07 9.66
CA LEU A 66 24.15 9.98 9.38
C LEU A 66 24.35 9.54 7.93
N GLY A 67 24.79 10.49 7.08
CA GLY A 67 25.04 10.28 5.65
C GLY A 67 26.16 9.29 5.35
N LYS A 68 26.40 9.02 4.06
CA LYS A 68 27.40 8.06 3.60
C LYS A 68 28.78 8.38 4.18
N ASN A 69 29.49 7.35 4.66
CA ASN A 69 30.88 7.46 5.11
C ASN A 69 31.07 8.51 6.23
N VAL A 70 30.09 8.62 7.13
CA VAL A 70 30.25 9.37 8.38
C VAL A 70 31.01 8.50 9.40
N PHE A 71 31.96 9.09 10.10
CA PHE A 71 32.72 8.44 11.16
C PHE A 71 32.41 9.11 12.49
N VAL A 72 32.00 8.35 13.50
CA VAL A 72 31.75 8.82 14.87
C VAL A 72 32.65 8.04 15.82
N ASP A 73 33.59 8.74 16.44
CA ASP A 73 34.63 8.16 17.27
C ASP A 73 34.19 7.94 18.72
N GLY A 74 34.89 7.06 19.44
CA GLY A 74 34.59 6.75 20.83
C GLY A 74 34.79 7.96 21.74
N GLY A 75 33.75 8.35 22.47
CA GLY A 75 33.71 9.57 23.29
C GLY A 75 33.27 10.83 22.55
N ALA A 76 32.80 10.71 21.30
CA ALA A 76 32.00 11.74 20.65
C ALA A 76 30.52 11.63 21.05
N VAL A 77 29.83 12.78 21.14
CA VAL A 77 28.40 12.84 21.47
C VAL A 77 27.65 13.58 20.38
N VAL A 78 26.61 12.95 19.85
CA VAL A 78 25.67 13.52 18.90
C VAL A 78 24.29 13.49 19.55
N GLY A 79 23.71 14.67 19.79
CA GLY A 79 22.37 14.83 20.39
C GLY A 79 21.24 14.41 19.46
N ASP A 80 20.03 14.83 19.78
CA ASP A 80 18.82 14.40 19.05
C ASP A 80 18.56 15.22 17.79
N ARG A 81 17.95 14.60 16.78
CA ARG A 81 17.52 15.24 15.51
C ARG A 81 18.68 15.92 14.78
N VAL A 82 19.91 15.45 14.98
CA VAL A 82 21.10 15.94 14.30
C VAL A 82 21.18 15.35 12.89
N LYS A 83 21.57 16.18 11.92
CA LYS A 83 21.79 15.74 10.54
C LYS A 83 23.24 15.94 10.15
N ILE A 84 23.94 14.84 9.94
CA ILE A 84 25.33 14.82 9.48
C ILE A 84 25.35 14.31 8.03
N GLN A 85 25.81 15.15 7.12
CA GLN A 85 25.90 14.82 5.71
C GLN A 85 27.17 14.01 5.40
N ASN A 86 27.29 13.53 4.16
CA ASN A 86 28.31 12.57 3.75
C ASN A 86 29.75 13.01 4.04
N ASN A 87 30.63 12.05 4.34
CA ASN A 87 32.09 12.21 4.51
C ASN A 87 32.50 13.15 5.65
N VAL A 88 31.80 13.10 6.79
CA VAL A 88 32.13 13.87 7.99
C VAL A 88 32.69 12.95 9.06
N SER A 89 33.76 13.38 9.75
CA SER A 89 34.32 12.67 10.89
C SER A 89 34.13 13.49 12.17
N VAL A 90 33.38 12.93 13.11
CA VAL A 90 33.13 13.46 14.45
C VAL A 90 34.05 12.73 15.41
N TYR A 91 35.20 13.33 15.70
CA TYR A 91 36.23 12.71 16.52
C TYR A 91 35.95 12.82 18.02
N ARG A 92 36.69 12.04 18.82
CA ARG A 92 36.68 12.11 20.28
C ARG A 92 36.84 13.57 20.74
N GLY A 93 36.01 13.97 21.70
CA GLY A 93 35.99 15.33 22.25
C GLY A 93 35.07 16.30 21.50
N VAL A 94 34.47 15.90 20.38
CA VAL A 94 33.45 16.68 19.70
C VAL A 94 32.06 16.34 20.26
N GLN A 95 31.31 17.39 20.61
CA GLN A 95 29.94 17.30 21.09
C GLN A 95 29.03 18.12 20.17
N LEU A 96 28.09 17.45 19.51
CA LEU A 96 27.03 18.08 18.75
C LEU A 96 25.75 18.01 19.59
N ALA A 97 25.21 19.16 19.98
CA ALA A 97 23.91 19.22 20.65
C ALA A 97 22.76 18.96 19.66
N ASP A 98 21.53 18.93 20.17
CA ASP A 98 20.35 18.64 19.38
C ASP A 98 20.17 19.59 18.18
N GLU A 99 19.54 19.08 17.12
CA GLU A 99 19.10 19.86 15.95
C GLU A 99 20.26 20.53 15.19
N VAL A 100 21.49 20.12 15.44
CA VAL A 100 22.66 20.55 14.69
C VAL A 100 22.61 20.01 13.26
N PHE A 101 23.01 20.84 12.31
CA PHE A 101 23.24 20.44 10.93
C PHE A 101 24.72 20.50 10.60
N VAL A 102 25.27 19.44 10.02
CA VAL A 102 26.63 19.38 9.51
C VAL A 102 26.62 19.06 8.03
N GLY A 103 27.09 20.00 7.22
CA GLY A 103 27.19 19.90 5.77
C GLY A 103 28.20 18.86 5.31
N PRO A 104 28.11 18.41 4.04
CA PRO A 104 28.96 17.34 3.53
C PRO A 104 30.43 17.75 3.53
N ALA A 105 31.30 16.78 3.83
CA ALA A 105 32.75 16.96 3.90
C ALA A 105 33.22 18.06 4.88
N ALA A 106 32.40 18.44 5.87
CA ALA A 106 32.89 19.25 6.98
C ALA A 106 33.87 18.45 7.84
N VAL A 107 34.89 19.12 8.35
CA VAL A 107 36.01 18.53 9.09
C VAL A 107 35.99 19.08 10.50
N PHE A 108 35.95 18.19 11.50
CA PHE A 108 36.33 18.53 12.86
C PHE A 108 37.77 18.11 13.08
N THR A 109 38.56 18.95 13.73
CA THR A 109 39.83 18.52 14.32
C THR A 109 39.61 18.32 15.81
N ASN A 110 40.46 17.53 16.46
CA ASN A 110 40.42 17.32 17.91
C ASN A 110 41.78 17.44 18.58
N ASP A 111 42.85 17.67 17.82
CA ASP A 111 44.18 18.01 18.31
C ASP A 111 44.70 19.23 17.57
N LEU A 112 45.19 20.19 18.34
CA LEU A 112 45.70 21.45 17.84
C LEU A 112 47.10 21.32 17.23
N ARG A 113 47.86 20.29 17.65
CA ARG A 113 49.27 20.09 17.26
C ARG A 113 49.54 18.62 16.90
N PRO A 114 48.84 18.07 15.89
CA PRO A 114 48.98 16.66 15.52
C PRO A 114 50.40 16.33 15.09
N ARG A 115 50.96 15.26 15.67
CA ARG A 115 52.26 14.67 15.31
C ARG A 115 52.10 13.15 15.15
N ALA A 116 52.83 12.57 14.20
CA ALA A 116 52.81 11.12 13.97
C ALA A 116 53.30 10.30 15.18
N ALA A 117 54.16 10.90 16.01
CA ALA A 117 54.62 10.36 17.29
C ALA A 117 54.66 11.48 18.34
N GLY A 118 54.10 11.24 19.52
CA GLY A 118 54.02 12.20 20.64
C GLY A 118 52.71 12.09 21.43
N PRO A 119 52.59 12.78 22.58
CA PRO A 119 51.36 12.77 23.36
C PRO A 119 50.25 13.51 22.61
N TRP A 120 49.09 12.85 22.49
CA TRP A 120 47.90 13.43 21.87
C TRP A 120 47.13 14.28 22.89
N GLN A 121 46.83 15.54 22.56
CA GLN A 121 46.02 16.42 23.41
C GLN A 121 44.66 16.65 22.76
N VAL A 122 43.64 15.94 23.25
CA VAL A 122 42.27 16.14 22.79
C VAL A 122 41.70 17.44 23.37
N LEU A 123 41.39 18.41 22.51
CA LEU A 123 40.69 19.64 22.91
C LEU A 123 39.20 19.53 22.58
N PRO A 124 38.31 19.80 23.55
CA PRO A 124 36.87 19.66 23.34
C PRO A 124 36.34 20.71 22.35
N THR A 125 35.38 20.31 21.52
CA THR A 125 34.66 21.20 20.61
C THR A 125 33.18 21.00 20.82
N THR A 126 32.46 22.07 21.14
CA THR A 126 31.01 22.01 21.39
C THR A 126 30.25 22.78 20.32
N VAL A 127 29.28 22.13 19.69
CA VAL A 127 28.35 22.73 18.73
C VAL A 127 26.97 22.75 19.38
N HIS A 128 26.50 23.94 19.74
CA HIS A 128 25.25 24.10 20.49
C HIS A 128 24.01 23.95 19.61
N ARG A 129 22.86 23.79 20.28
CA ARG A 129 21.57 23.43 19.67
C ARG A 129 21.26 24.26 18.42
N GLY A 130 20.86 23.59 17.35
CA GLY A 130 20.37 24.23 16.13
C GLY A 130 21.45 24.96 15.30
N ALA A 131 22.73 24.86 15.67
CA ALA A 131 23.80 25.44 14.85
C ALA A 131 23.95 24.69 13.51
N SER A 132 24.38 25.43 12.48
CA SER A 132 24.53 24.91 11.13
C SER A 132 25.95 25.10 10.63
N ILE A 133 26.59 24.01 10.20
CA ILE A 133 27.94 23.98 9.65
C ILE A 133 27.86 23.72 8.15
N GLY A 134 28.37 24.65 7.35
CA GLY A 134 28.36 24.55 5.90
C GLY A 134 29.24 23.43 5.35
N ALA A 135 28.98 23.04 4.09
CA ALA A 135 29.75 22.03 3.38
C ALA A 135 31.25 22.41 3.32
N GLY A 136 32.13 21.44 3.53
CA GLY A 136 33.59 21.64 3.46
C GLY A 136 34.18 22.59 4.51
N ALA A 137 33.41 23.00 5.54
CA ALA A 137 33.94 23.83 6.61
C ALA A 137 34.88 23.03 7.52
N THR A 138 35.94 23.67 8.01
CA THR A 138 36.88 23.09 8.99
C THR A 138 36.68 23.75 10.35
N ILE A 139 36.40 22.97 11.37
CA ILE A 139 36.28 23.41 12.76
C ILE A 139 37.56 23.03 13.50
N VAL A 140 38.38 24.03 13.82
CA VAL A 140 39.59 23.82 14.62
C VAL A 140 39.19 23.52 16.07
N CYS A 141 39.81 22.51 16.69
CA CYS A 141 39.45 22.04 18.02
C CYS A 141 39.60 23.13 19.10
N GLY A 142 38.86 22.99 20.22
CA GLY A 142 38.93 23.94 21.33
C GLY A 142 38.05 25.18 21.14
N VAL A 143 37.08 25.13 20.24
CA VAL A 143 36.14 26.22 19.97
C VAL A 143 34.71 25.81 20.29
N GLU A 144 33.86 26.80 20.54
CA GLU A 144 32.43 26.63 20.70
C GLU A 144 31.67 27.28 19.55
N ILE A 145 30.69 26.57 18.98
CA ILE A 145 29.77 27.10 17.98
C ILE A 145 28.43 27.34 18.66
N GLY A 146 28.12 28.62 18.93
CA GLY A 146 26.95 29.02 19.70
C GLY A 146 25.62 28.56 19.08
N ALA A 147 24.57 28.54 19.91
CA ALA A 147 23.26 28.04 19.50
C ALA A 147 22.72 28.80 18.29
N ARG A 148 22.20 28.07 17.29
CA ARG A 148 21.68 28.63 16.03
C ARG A 148 22.67 29.49 15.24
N ALA A 149 23.97 29.39 15.54
CA ALA A 149 25.00 30.02 14.72
C ALA A 149 25.10 29.34 13.35
N MET A 150 25.65 30.07 12.37
CA MET A 150 25.82 29.56 11.02
C MET A 150 27.27 29.73 10.57
N VAL A 151 27.89 28.62 10.18
CA VAL A 151 29.22 28.61 9.57
C VAL A 151 29.04 28.43 8.07
N GLY A 152 29.54 29.37 7.28
CA GLY A 152 29.49 29.31 5.82
C GLY A 152 30.27 28.13 5.25
N ALA A 153 29.90 27.69 4.04
CA ALA A 153 30.62 26.64 3.34
C ALA A 153 32.11 27.02 3.13
N GLY A 154 32.99 26.02 3.25
CA GLY A 154 34.44 26.20 3.10
C GLY A 154 35.12 27.06 4.18
N ALA A 155 34.41 27.46 5.23
CA ALA A 155 34.98 28.32 6.27
C ALA A 155 35.92 27.56 7.21
N VAL A 156 36.97 28.22 7.70
CA VAL A 156 37.92 27.64 8.68
C VAL A 156 37.77 28.34 10.02
N VAL A 157 37.02 27.72 10.93
CA VAL A 157 36.69 28.28 12.24
C VAL A 157 37.86 28.06 13.20
N THR A 158 38.51 29.16 13.57
CA THR A 158 39.68 29.19 14.46
C THR A 158 39.40 29.82 15.83
N ARG A 159 38.18 30.31 16.04
CA ARG A 159 37.71 30.99 17.26
C ARG A 159 36.23 30.66 17.47
N SER A 160 35.78 30.68 18.73
CA SER A 160 34.38 30.44 19.05
C SER A 160 33.44 31.43 18.35
N VAL A 161 32.27 30.93 17.96
CA VAL A 161 31.22 31.65 17.23
C VAL A 161 30.07 31.94 18.17
N LEU A 162 29.60 33.18 18.22
CA LEU A 162 28.52 33.58 19.11
C LEU A 162 27.18 32.96 18.66
N PRO A 163 26.20 32.76 19.57
CA PRO A 163 24.86 32.33 19.20
C PRO A 163 24.27 33.23 18.11
N HIS A 164 23.59 32.64 17.13
CA HIS A 164 23.03 33.34 15.96
C HIS A 164 24.03 34.08 15.06
N GLN A 165 25.34 34.01 15.31
CA GLN A 165 26.32 34.67 14.47
C GLN A 165 26.56 33.88 13.19
N LEU A 166 26.66 34.60 12.07
CA LEU A 166 27.11 34.06 10.80
C LEU A 166 28.61 34.34 10.63
N VAL A 167 29.40 33.29 10.38
CA VAL A 167 30.83 33.41 10.05
C VAL A 167 31.12 32.77 8.70
N ALA A 168 32.09 33.32 7.96
CA ALA A 168 32.51 32.77 6.66
C ALA A 168 33.98 33.08 6.37
N GLY A 169 34.57 32.34 5.42
CA GLY A 169 35.94 32.56 4.94
C GLY A 169 37.00 31.70 5.64
N ASN A 170 38.24 31.84 5.18
CA ASN A 170 39.41 31.13 5.71
C ASN A 170 40.54 32.15 6.01
N PRO A 171 40.82 32.47 7.29
CA PRO A 171 40.10 32.02 8.48
C PRO A 171 38.69 32.65 8.56
N ALA A 172 37.77 31.97 9.25
CA ALA A 172 36.39 32.43 9.39
C ALA A 172 36.35 33.77 10.13
N ARG A 173 35.59 34.71 9.57
CA ARG A 173 35.34 36.04 10.12
C ARG A 173 33.84 36.28 10.27
N PRO A 174 33.41 37.15 11.21
CA PRO A 174 32.03 37.59 11.29
C PRO A 174 31.55 38.11 9.93
N ALA A 175 30.45 37.55 9.45
CA ALA A 175 29.82 37.86 8.17
C ALA A 175 28.34 38.27 8.33
N GLY A 176 27.85 38.30 9.57
CA GLY A 176 26.52 38.79 9.93
C GLY A 176 25.90 38.04 11.10
N TRP A 177 24.58 38.10 11.15
CA TRP A 177 23.72 37.45 12.15
C TRP A 177 22.52 36.81 11.46
N VAL A 178 22.07 35.67 11.98
CA VAL A 178 21.00 34.86 11.40
C VAL A 178 19.88 34.59 12.41
N CYS A 179 18.67 34.44 11.90
CA CYS A 179 17.53 33.92 12.64
C CYS A 179 17.72 32.42 12.92
N GLY A 180 16.98 31.86 13.87
CA GLY A 180 16.95 30.41 14.10
C GLY A 180 16.52 29.58 12.88
N CYS A 181 15.81 30.17 11.92
CA CYS A 181 15.46 29.52 10.65
C CYS A 181 16.54 29.64 9.56
N GLY A 182 17.66 30.34 9.84
CA GLY A 182 18.76 30.55 8.89
C GLY A 182 18.67 31.83 8.05
N THR A 183 17.57 32.58 8.10
CA THR A 183 17.45 33.89 7.42
C THR A 183 18.51 34.86 7.95
N VAL A 184 19.29 35.48 7.07
CA VAL A 184 20.24 36.54 7.44
C VAL A 184 19.48 37.78 7.91
N LEU A 185 19.69 38.17 9.16
CA LEU A 185 19.08 39.34 9.80
C LEU A 185 19.89 40.61 9.57
N SER A 186 21.21 40.49 9.56
CA SER A 186 22.13 41.61 9.40
C SER A 186 23.46 41.12 8.86
N ARG A 187 24.14 41.95 8.06
CA ARG A 187 25.53 41.76 7.63
C ARG A 187 26.52 42.58 8.47
N ALA A 188 26.03 43.34 9.44
CA ALA A 188 26.87 44.14 10.33
C ALA A 188 27.64 43.25 11.32
N ALA A 189 28.79 43.74 11.79
CA ALA A 189 29.56 43.08 12.84
C ALA A 189 28.85 43.13 14.21
N THR A 190 28.08 44.18 14.46
CA THR A 190 27.32 44.38 15.71
C THR A 190 26.08 43.50 15.76
N ARG A 191 25.80 42.94 16.94
CA ARG A 191 24.63 42.10 17.18
C ARG A 191 23.34 42.91 17.06
N PRO A 192 22.37 42.50 16.21
CA PRO A 192 21.09 43.18 16.14
C PRO A 192 20.28 42.96 17.43
N PRO A 193 19.41 43.91 17.81
CA PRO A 193 18.58 43.80 19.02
C PRO A 193 17.55 42.66 18.93
N CYS A 194 17.09 42.33 17.73
CA CYS A 194 16.19 41.21 17.46
C CYS A 194 16.93 40.10 16.70
N LEU A 195 16.80 38.85 17.18
CA LEU A 195 17.38 37.65 16.56
C LEU A 195 16.34 36.75 15.87
N THR A 196 15.17 37.31 15.57
CA THR A 196 14.04 36.64 14.92
C THR A 196 13.64 37.44 13.69
N CYS A 197 13.58 36.79 12.52
CA CYS A 197 13.15 37.46 11.28
C CYS A 197 11.63 37.59 11.23
N ASP A 198 11.10 38.49 10.39
CA ASP A 198 9.66 38.76 10.27
C ASP A 198 8.82 37.48 10.01
N ARG A 199 9.36 36.53 9.24
CA ARG A 199 8.71 35.22 9.01
C ARG A 199 8.53 34.40 10.28
N CYS A 200 9.47 34.48 11.21
CA CYS A 200 9.43 33.75 12.49
C CYS A 200 8.78 34.57 13.61
N SER A 201 8.59 35.88 13.42
CA SER A 201 7.92 36.79 14.35
C SER A 201 6.41 36.93 14.09
N ALA A 202 5.92 36.48 12.93
CA ALA A 202 4.50 36.43 12.62
C ALA A 202 3.77 35.47 13.59
N PRO A 203 2.55 35.81 14.06
CA PRO A 203 1.75 34.90 14.88
C PRO A 203 1.60 33.56 14.16
N GLU A 204 1.84 32.48 14.92
CA GLU A 204 2.04 31.11 14.44
C GLU A 204 1.20 30.76 13.19
N ALA A 205 1.84 30.79 12.03
CA ALA A 205 1.49 29.86 10.96
C ALA A 205 1.78 28.45 11.50
N PRO A 206 0.94 27.46 11.16
CA PRO A 206 0.88 26.19 11.89
C PRO A 206 2.25 25.54 11.94
N ALA A 207 2.49 24.86 13.07
CA ALA A 207 3.68 24.08 13.36
C ALA A 207 4.24 23.38 12.11
N ARG A 208 5.58 23.32 12.05
CA ARG A 208 6.40 22.37 11.27
C ARG A 208 5.52 21.28 10.67
N PRO A 209 5.41 21.12 9.33
CA PRO A 209 4.40 20.26 8.72
C PRO A 209 4.35 18.97 9.52
N ALA A 210 3.16 18.68 10.07
CA ALA A 210 2.90 17.40 10.68
C ALA A 210 3.52 16.34 9.76
N PRO A 211 4.17 15.30 10.30
CA PRO A 211 4.75 14.24 9.47
C PRO A 211 3.73 13.92 8.40
N GLU A 212 4.11 14.06 7.11
CA GLU A 212 3.19 13.95 5.97
C GLU A 212 2.19 12.85 6.29
N ARG A 213 0.91 13.22 6.45
CA ARG A 213 -0.12 12.25 6.78
C ARG A 213 -0.03 11.21 5.68
N ARG A 214 0.39 9.98 6.04
CA ARG A 214 0.52 8.90 5.06
C ARG A 214 -0.85 8.75 4.41
N ARG A 215 -0.92 9.02 3.12
CA ARG A 215 -2.13 8.78 2.32
C ARG A 215 -2.51 7.31 2.43
N ILE A 216 -3.73 7.04 2.83
CA ILE A 216 -4.28 5.69 2.83
C ILE A 216 -4.93 5.47 1.47
N GLY A 217 -4.22 4.79 0.58
CA GLY A 217 -4.70 4.43 -0.75
C GLY A 217 -5.34 3.05 -0.80
N SER A 218 -5.85 2.66 -1.96
CA SER A 218 -6.45 1.34 -2.26
C SER A 218 -5.47 0.16 -2.15
N GLY A 219 -4.20 0.41 -1.78
CA GLY A 219 -3.13 -0.57 -1.68
C GLY A 219 -2.43 -0.83 -3.01
N MET A 220 -1.10 -0.69 -3.03
CA MET A 220 -0.28 -1.22 -4.12
C MET A 220 -0.02 -2.72 -3.89
N PRO A 221 0.15 -3.52 -4.94
CA PRO A 221 0.58 -4.90 -4.79
C PRO A 221 1.90 -4.97 -4.02
N GLN A 222 1.96 -5.87 -3.04
CA GLN A 222 3.14 -6.03 -2.18
C GLN A 222 4.12 -6.99 -2.86
N LEU A 223 5.10 -6.45 -3.57
CA LEU A 223 6.23 -7.20 -4.12
C LEU A 223 7.45 -7.03 -3.20
N GLY A 224 8.27 -8.07 -3.07
CA GLY A 224 9.46 -8.08 -2.24
C GLY A 224 10.63 -8.81 -2.90
N ALA A 225 11.65 -9.11 -2.09
CA ALA A 225 12.88 -9.74 -2.55
C ALA A 225 12.66 -11.11 -3.20
N GLU A 226 11.65 -11.87 -2.74
CA GLU A 226 11.32 -13.19 -3.30
C GLU A 226 10.83 -13.09 -4.76
N GLU A 227 9.93 -12.14 -5.06
CA GLU A 227 9.48 -11.90 -6.44
C GLU A 227 10.64 -11.40 -7.32
N GLU A 228 11.48 -10.52 -6.78
CA GLU A 228 12.65 -9.98 -7.49
C GLU A 228 13.65 -11.09 -7.86
N GLU A 229 13.99 -11.95 -6.91
CA GLU A 229 14.89 -13.10 -7.13
C GLU A 229 14.30 -14.09 -8.13
N ALA A 230 13.00 -14.38 -8.03
CA ALA A 230 12.30 -15.28 -8.94
C ALA A 230 12.33 -14.76 -10.40
N VAL A 231 12.14 -13.46 -10.60
CA VAL A 231 12.24 -12.80 -11.92
C VAL A 231 13.68 -12.82 -12.44
N LEU A 232 14.66 -12.49 -11.60
CA LEU A 232 16.08 -12.54 -11.99
C LEU A 232 16.51 -13.94 -12.42
N ALA A 233 16.00 -14.99 -11.78
CA ALA A 233 16.25 -16.38 -12.18
C ALA A 233 15.70 -16.69 -13.59
N VAL A 234 14.54 -16.15 -13.97
CA VAL A 234 13.99 -16.28 -15.33
C VAL A 234 14.88 -15.55 -16.33
N LEU A 235 15.26 -14.30 -16.06
CA LEU A 235 16.11 -13.50 -16.93
C LEU A 235 17.46 -14.19 -17.18
N ARG A 236 18.08 -14.73 -16.13
CA ARG A 236 19.34 -15.48 -16.23
C ARG A 236 19.22 -16.77 -17.03
N SER A 237 18.04 -17.40 -17.07
CA SER A 237 17.80 -18.64 -17.83
C SER A 237 17.63 -18.42 -19.34
N GLY A 238 17.27 -17.20 -19.76
CA GLY A 238 16.93 -16.87 -21.16
C GLY A 238 15.57 -17.41 -21.65
N ARG A 239 14.84 -18.20 -20.86
CA ARG A 239 13.50 -18.70 -21.21
C ARG A 239 12.44 -17.71 -20.74
N LEU A 240 12.05 -16.79 -21.61
CA LEU A 240 11.15 -15.68 -21.25
C LEU A 240 9.66 -16.01 -21.50
N THR A 241 9.35 -16.91 -22.42
CA THR A 241 7.98 -17.26 -22.83
C THR A 241 7.51 -18.55 -22.17
N CYS A 242 6.20 -18.83 -22.24
CA CYS A 242 5.54 -19.99 -21.64
C CYS A 242 6.37 -21.28 -21.63
N GLY A 243 6.63 -21.82 -20.43
CA GLY A 243 7.46 -22.99 -20.23
C GLY A 243 7.27 -23.65 -18.85
N PRO A 244 8.32 -24.25 -18.28
CA PRO A 244 8.21 -25.06 -17.06
C PRO A 244 7.71 -24.31 -15.82
N ARG A 245 7.97 -23.00 -15.68
CA ARG A 245 7.45 -22.23 -14.54
C ARG A 245 5.97 -21.94 -14.69
N VAL A 246 5.49 -21.70 -15.91
CA VAL A 246 4.04 -21.62 -16.17
C VAL A 246 3.36 -22.93 -15.78
N GLU A 247 3.92 -24.08 -16.20
CA GLU A 247 3.35 -25.40 -15.83
C GLU A 247 3.39 -25.65 -14.31
N ALA A 248 4.47 -25.25 -13.63
CA ALA A 248 4.58 -25.36 -12.18
C ALA A 248 3.55 -24.46 -11.47
N PHE A 249 3.39 -23.23 -11.95
CA PHE A 249 2.38 -22.31 -11.45
C PHE A 249 0.96 -22.85 -11.66
N GLU A 250 0.65 -23.39 -12.83
CA GLU A 250 -0.64 -24.02 -13.14
C GLU A 250 -0.93 -25.17 -12.16
N ARG A 251 0.02 -26.07 -11.93
CA ARG A 251 -0.15 -27.17 -10.95
C ARG A 251 -0.39 -26.64 -9.54
N ALA A 252 0.37 -25.63 -9.12
CA ALA A 252 0.21 -25.03 -7.80
C ALA A 252 -1.16 -24.34 -7.66
N PHE A 253 -1.59 -23.59 -8.68
CA PHE A 253 -2.87 -22.89 -8.69
C PHE A 253 -4.06 -23.86 -8.64
N ALA A 254 -3.99 -24.94 -9.42
CA ALA A 254 -4.99 -26.01 -9.41
C ALA A 254 -5.09 -26.64 -8.02
N ALA A 255 -3.95 -26.96 -7.40
CA ALA A 255 -3.91 -27.51 -6.04
C ALA A 255 -4.49 -26.54 -5.00
N THR A 256 -4.16 -25.24 -5.06
CA THR A 256 -4.70 -24.22 -4.14
C THR A 256 -6.22 -24.09 -4.23
N HIS A 257 -6.80 -24.24 -5.42
CA HIS A 257 -8.24 -24.09 -5.64
C HIS A 257 -8.98 -25.43 -5.70
N GLY A 258 -8.31 -26.56 -5.43
CA GLY A 258 -8.91 -27.89 -5.50
C GLY A 258 -9.47 -28.26 -6.89
N ALA A 259 -8.96 -27.64 -7.95
CA ALA A 259 -9.37 -27.90 -9.33
C ALA A 259 -8.53 -29.02 -9.95
N ALA A 260 -9.09 -29.76 -10.92
CA ALA A 260 -8.33 -30.78 -11.64
C ALA A 260 -7.29 -30.14 -12.58
N HIS A 261 -7.67 -29.03 -13.23
CA HIS A 261 -6.80 -28.29 -14.15
C HIS A 261 -6.81 -26.80 -13.84
N ALA A 262 -5.67 -26.17 -14.10
CA ALA A 262 -5.54 -24.74 -14.27
C ALA A 262 -4.77 -24.46 -15.56
N VAL A 263 -5.22 -23.48 -16.34
CA VAL A 263 -4.56 -23.03 -17.57
C VAL A 263 -4.31 -21.53 -17.46
N ALA A 264 -3.04 -21.15 -17.39
CA ALA A 264 -2.62 -19.76 -17.25
C ALA A 264 -2.59 -19.06 -18.62
N VAL A 265 -3.10 -17.84 -18.65
CA VAL A 265 -3.24 -17.00 -19.84
C VAL A 265 -2.83 -15.55 -19.59
N SER A 266 -2.79 -14.73 -20.64
CA SER A 266 -2.22 -13.38 -20.64
C SER A 266 -2.88 -12.37 -19.71
N ASN A 267 -4.20 -12.46 -19.48
CA ASN A 267 -4.95 -11.59 -18.57
C ASN A 267 -6.34 -12.19 -18.25
N GLY A 268 -7.07 -11.58 -17.29
CA GLY A 268 -8.40 -12.05 -16.87
C GLY A 268 -9.46 -12.03 -17.98
N THR A 269 -9.45 -11.05 -18.87
CA THR A 269 -10.39 -10.99 -20.01
C THR A 269 -10.14 -12.15 -20.98
N THR A 270 -8.87 -12.41 -21.32
CA THR A 270 -8.52 -13.56 -22.17
C THR A 270 -8.85 -14.90 -21.51
N ALA A 271 -8.84 -14.97 -20.17
CA ALA A 271 -9.29 -16.15 -19.44
C ALA A 271 -10.79 -16.40 -19.65
N LEU A 272 -11.62 -15.36 -19.53
CA LEU A 272 -13.06 -15.45 -19.81
C LEU A 272 -13.35 -15.81 -21.27
N VAL A 273 -12.69 -15.15 -22.24
CA VAL A 273 -12.85 -15.48 -23.67
C VAL A 273 -12.46 -16.92 -23.96
N ALA A 274 -11.33 -17.38 -23.42
CA ALA A 274 -10.87 -18.75 -23.60
C ALA A 274 -11.83 -19.77 -22.96
N ALA A 275 -12.35 -19.49 -21.76
CA ALA A 275 -13.33 -20.34 -21.09
C ALA A 275 -14.62 -20.48 -21.92
N LEU A 276 -15.18 -19.36 -22.40
CA LEU A 276 -16.37 -19.35 -23.24
C LEU A 276 -16.17 -20.20 -24.52
N ARG A 277 -15.07 -19.95 -25.25
CA ARG A 277 -14.75 -20.70 -26.49
C ARG A 277 -14.44 -22.17 -26.23
N ALA A 278 -13.84 -22.51 -25.10
CA ALA A 278 -13.58 -23.89 -24.72
C ALA A 278 -14.89 -24.65 -24.49
N HIS A 279 -15.91 -24.00 -23.92
CA HIS A 279 -17.27 -24.52 -23.79
C HIS A 279 -18.10 -24.45 -25.08
N GLY A 280 -17.52 -23.97 -26.19
CA GLY A 280 -18.20 -23.88 -27.48
C GLY A 280 -19.17 -22.70 -27.60
N ILE A 281 -19.20 -21.79 -26.62
CA ILE A 281 -20.07 -20.62 -26.63
C ILE A 281 -19.58 -19.64 -27.69
N GLY A 282 -20.48 -19.23 -28.58
CA GLY A 282 -20.19 -18.36 -29.70
C GLY A 282 -21.39 -17.61 -30.23
N ALA A 283 -21.39 -17.36 -31.55
CA ALA A 283 -22.44 -16.60 -32.21
C ALA A 283 -23.77 -17.35 -32.20
N GLY A 284 -24.84 -16.68 -31.74
CA GLY A 284 -26.18 -17.25 -31.62
C GLY A 284 -26.54 -17.71 -30.21
N ASP A 285 -25.54 -17.90 -29.34
CA ASP A 285 -25.74 -18.36 -27.98
C ASP A 285 -26.06 -17.19 -27.05
N GLU A 286 -27.01 -17.38 -26.13
CA GLU A 286 -27.33 -16.39 -25.12
C GLU A 286 -26.68 -16.77 -23.78
N VAL A 287 -26.01 -15.80 -23.14
CA VAL A 287 -25.39 -15.96 -21.82
C VAL A 287 -25.98 -14.96 -20.85
N ILE A 288 -26.42 -15.45 -19.69
CA ILE A 288 -26.94 -14.60 -18.60
C ILE A 288 -25.77 -14.21 -17.67
N THR A 289 -25.62 -12.94 -17.33
CA THR A 289 -24.58 -12.46 -16.41
C THR A 289 -25.05 -11.30 -15.52
N SER A 290 -24.17 -10.84 -14.62
CA SER A 290 -24.43 -9.75 -13.70
C SER A 290 -24.37 -8.37 -14.39
N PRO A 291 -25.33 -7.47 -14.13
CA PRO A 291 -25.35 -6.12 -14.68
C PRO A 291 -24.35 -5.18 -13.97
N LEU A 292 -24.13 -5.40 -12.68
CA LEU A 292 -23.13 -4.71 -11.88
C LEU A 292 -21.81 -5.51 -11.94
N THR A 293 -20.99 -5.21 -12.95
CA THR A 293 -19.71 -5.89 -13.17
C THR A 293 -18.71 -4.99 -13.90
N PHE A 294 -17.46 -5.45 -14.01
CA PHE A 294 -16.45 -4.81 -14.84
C PHE A 294 -16.74 -5.01 -16.34
N ALA A 295 -16.40 -4.01 -17.15
CA ALA A 295 -16.49 -4.08 -18.61
C ALA A 295 -15.76 -5.29 -19.23
N GLY A 296 -14.77 -5.86 -18.54
CA GLY A 296 -14.07 -7.07 -18.96
C GLY A 296 -14.98 -8.30 -19.11
N THR A 297 -15.99 -8.46 -18.25
CA THR A 297 -16.96 -9.57 -18.33
C THR A 297 -17.80 -9.44 -19.60
N LEU A 298 -18.41 -8.26 -19.81
CA LEU A 298 -19.23 -8.00 -20.99
C LEU A 298 -18.42 -8.08 -22.28
N SER A 299 -17.21 -7.50 -22.30
CA SER A 299 -16.32 -7.54 -23.47
C SER A 299 -15.93 -8.96 -23.85
N ALA A 300 -15.66 -9.83 -22.87
CA ALA A 300 -15.32 -11.22 -23.13
C ALA A 300 -16.48 -11.99 -23.78
N LEU A 301 -17.71 -11.77 -23.33
CA LEU A 301 -18.91 -12.36 -23.92
C LEU A 301 -19.12 -11.91 -25.37
N LEU A 302 -18.98 -10.60 -25.62
CA LEU A 302 -19.10 -10.03 -26.96
C LEU A 302 -17.97 -10.49 -27.90
N GLU A 303 -16.74 -10.62 -27.40
CA GLU A 303 -15.58 -11.16 -28.15
C GLU A 303 -15.73 -12.65 -28.45
N ALA A 304 -16.39 -13.42 -27.57
CA ALA A 304 -16.68 -14.82 -27.81
C ALA A 304 -17.74 -15.01 -28.92
N GLY A 305 -18.64 -14.06 -29.11
CA GLY A 305 -19.73 -14.17 -30.09
C GLY A 305 -21.12 -14.08 -29.47
N ALA A 306 -21.24 -14.22 -28.16
CA ALA A 306 -22.50 -14.40 -27.46
C ALA A 306 -23.43 -13.18 -27.51
N THR A 307 -24.72 -13.46 -27.38
CA THR A 307 -25.75 -12.49 -26.98
C THR A 307 -25.79 -12.43 -25.47
N VAL A 308 -25.69 -11.24 -24.90
CA VAL A 308 -25.64 -11.03 -23.46
C VAL A 308 -26.99 -10.61 -22.95
N ARG A 309 -27.46 -11.35 -21.96
CA ARG A 309 -28.64 -11.05 -21.16
C ARG A 309 -28.21 -10.84 -19.72
N PHE A 310 -28.92 -10.00 -19.00
CA PHE A 310 -28.67 -9.72 -17.60
C PHE A 310 -29.81 -10.24 -16.73
N ALA A 311 -29.48 -10.57 -15.50
CA ALA A 311 -30.46 -10.81 -14.44
C ALA A 311 -30.11 -9.90 -13.25
N ASP A 312 -31.13 -9.53 -12.47
CA ASP A 312 -30.93 -8.60 -11.34
C ASP A 312 -30.04 -9.23 -10.24
N ILE A 313 -29.60 -8.41 -9.31
CA ILE A 313 -28.69 -8.79 -8.22
C ILE A 313 -29.39 -8.78 -6.87
N GLY A 314 -28.84 -9.51 -5.91
CA GLY A 314 -29.23 -9.42 -4.49
C GLY A 314 -28.58 -8.24 -3.76
N GLU A 315 -28.93 -8.08 -2.49
CA GLU A 315 -28.32 -7.06 -1.60
C GLU A 315 -26.81 -7.26 -1.40
N ASP A 316 -26.32 -8.48 -1.62
CA ASP A 316 -24.90 -8.86 -1.57
C ASP A 316 -24.15 -8.56 -2.88
N PHE A 317 -24.79 -7.85 -3.82
CA PHE A 317 -24.28 -7.44 -5.13
C PHE A 317 -24.14 -8.58 -6.16
N LEU A 318 -24.53 -9.80 -5.80
CA LEU A 318 -24.30 -10.99 -6.60
C LEU A 318 -25.56 -11.36 -7.39
N LEU A 319 -25.36 -12.12 -8.46
CA LEU A 319 -26.44 -12.55 -9.36
C LEU A 319 -27.51 -13.33 -8.58
N ASP A 320 -28.76 -12.88 -8.60
CA ASP A 320 -29.87 -13.55 -7.91
C ASP A 320 -30.34 -14.79 -8.69
N PRO A 321 -30.28 -16.01 -8.11
CA PRO A 321 -30.76 -17.22 -8.77
C PRO A 321 -32.22 -17.15 -9.24
N ALA A 322 -33.09 -16.44 -8.52
CA ALA A 322 -34.49 -16.29 -8.93
C ALA A 322 -34.62 -15.38 -10.16
N ALA A 323 -33.92 -14.26 -10.18
CA ALA A 323 -33.84 -13.39 -11.35
C ALA A 323 -33.22 -14.11 -12.57
N VAL A 324 -32.22 -14.97 -12.37
CA VAL A 324 -31.66 -15.81 -13.44
C VAL A 324 -32.72 -16.74 -13.99
N ALA A 325 -33.45 -17.46 -13.14
CA ALA A 325 -34.51 -18.37 -13.57
C ALA A 325 -35.58 -17.66 -14.43
N ALA A 326 -35.94 -16.42 -14.07
CA ALA A 326 -36.88 -15.60 -14.83
C ALA A 326 -36.30 -15.07 -16.16
N ALA A 327 -34.98 -14.94 -16.27
CA ALA A 327 -34.29 -14.43 -17.45
C ALA A 327 -34.01 -15.52 -18.51
N ILE A 328 -34.09 -16.81 -18.16
CA ILE A 328 -33.84 -17.93 -19.07
C ILE A 328 -34.79 -17.89 -20.27
N THR A 329 -34.23 -18.11 -21.46
CA THR A 329 -34.93 -18.27 -22.73
C THR A 329 -34.50 -19.57 -23.40
N PRO A 330 -35.20 -20.03 -24.46
CA PRO A 330 -34.74 -21.19 -25.24
C PRO A 330 -33.36 -21.03 -25.91
N ARG A 331 -32.80 -19.81 -25.96
CA ARG A 331 -31.46 -19.55 -26.48
C ARG A 331 -30.39 -19.51 -25.40
N THR A 332 -30.78 -19.50 -24.13
CA THR A 332 -29.82 -19.45 -23.02
C THR A 332 -29.04 -20.75 -22.97
N LEU A 333 -27.72 -20.67 -23.13
CA LEU A 333 -26.82 -21.82 -23.03
C LEU A 333 -25.91 -21.77 -21.80
N ALA A 334 -25.68 -20.59 -21.24
CA ALA A 334 -24.80 -20.46 -20.10
C ALA A 334 -25.22 -19.35 -19.13
N VAL A 335 -24.75 -19.50 -17.90
CA VAL A 335 -24.80 -18.47 -16.86
C VAL A 335 -23.37 -18.15 -16.45
N MET A 336 -23.04 -16.87 -16.40
CA MET A 336 -21.75 -16.35 -15.98
C MET A 336 -21.92 -15.47 -14.75
N PRO A 337 -21.97 -16.04 -13.53
CA PRO A 337 -22.00 -15.24 -12.31
C PRO A 337 -20.65 -14.57 -12.08
N VAL A 338 -20.68 -13.36 -11.55
CA VAL A 338 -19.47 -12.61 -11.16
C VAL A 338 -19.32 -12.69 -9.65
N HIS A 339 -18.15 -13.14 -9.17
CA HIS A 339 -17.82 -13.15 -7.75
C HIS A 339 -17.32 -11.77 -7.30
N LEU A 340 -18.26 -10.82 -7.28
CA LEU A 340 -17.99 -9.40 -7.15
C LEU A 340 -17.38 -9.07 -5.79
N TYR A 341 -16.38 -8.19 -5.80
CA TYR A 341 -15.57 -7.75 -4.65
C TYR A 341 -14.84 -8.87 -3.90
N GLY A 342 -14.87 -10.10 -4.44
CA GLY A 342 -14.30 -11.29 -3.83
C GLY A 342 -15.27 -12.07 -2.95
N LEU A 343 -16.58 -11.79 -3.02
CA LEU A 343 -17.61 -12.64 -2.44
C LEU A 343 -18.12 -13.60 -3.54
N PRO A 344 -18.12 -14.92 -3.32
CA PRO A 344 -18.66 -15.85 -4.31
C PRO A 344 -20.19 -15.78 -4.37
N ALA A 345 -20.72 -15.90 -5.59
CA ALA A 345 -22.16 -16.06 -5.85
C ALA A 345 -22.71 -17.32 -5.18
N ASP A 346 -24.04 -17.45 -5.07
CA ASP A 346 -24.69 -18.68 -4.61
C ASP A 346 -24.55 -19.79 -5.66
N MET A 347 -23.35 -20.37 -5.73
CA MET A 347 -23.00 -21.41 -6.68
C MET A 347 -23.82 -22.69 -6.50
N PRO A 348 -24.18 -23.15 -5.28
CA PRO A 348 -25.12 -24.25 -5.11
C PRO A 348 -26.48 -24.01 -5.76
N ALA A 349 -27.09 -22.83 -5.55
CA ALA A 349 -28.37 -22.49 -6.14
C ALA A 349 -28.28 -22.34 -7.66
N LEU A 350 -27.26 -21.64 -8.16
CA LEU A 350 -27.00 -21.47 -9.59
C LEU A 350 -26.64 -22.78 -10.29
N GLY A 351 -25.89 -23.66 -9.63
CA GLY A 351 -25.55 -25.00 -10.12
C GLY A 351 -26.80 -25.86 -10.26
N SER A 352 -27.64 -25.89 -9.22
CA SER A 352 -28.93 -26.60 -9.27
C SER A 352 -29.84 -26.07 -10.38
N LEU A 353 -29.84 -24.75 -10.61
CA LEU A 353 -30.59 -24.14 -11.71
C LEU A 353 -30.00 -24.52 -13.07
N ALA A 354 -28.68 -24.46 -13.21
CA ALA A 354 -27.99 -24.81 -14.43
C ALA A 354 -28.24 -26.28 -14.82
N GLU A 355 -28.16 -27.21 -13.87
CA GLU A 355 -28.46 -28.62 -14.09
C GLU A 355 -29.90 -28.85 -14.59
N ARG A 356 -30.90 -28.21 -13.95
CA ARG A 356 -32.32 -28.35 -14.35
C ARG A 356 -32.60 -27.87 -15.77
N HIS A 357 -31.86 -26.87 -16.24
CA HIS A 357 -32.07 -26.25 -17.54
C HIS A 357 -31.01 -26.64 -18.59
N GLY A 358 -30.07 -27.52 -18.24
CA GLY A 358 -28.97 -27.92 -19.13
C GLY A 358 -28.02 -26.78 -19.49
N LEU A 359 -27.81 -25.81 -18.59
CA LEU A 359 -26.97 -24.64 -18.83
C LEU A 359 -25.53 -24.90 -18.39
N THR A 360 -24.58 -24.29 -19.10
CA THR A 360 -23.17 -24.26 -18.70
C THR A 360 -22.95 -23.19 -17.65
N LEU A 361 -22.23 -23.50 -16.57
CA LEU A 361 -21.87 -22.54 -15.53
C LEU A 361 -20.38 -22.17 -15.62
N ILE A 362 -20.09 -20.90 -15.91
CA ILE A 362 -18.72 -20.37 -16.02
C ILE A 362 -18.59 -19.16 -15.11
N ALA A 363 -17.84 -19.26 -14.01
CA ALA A 363 -17.72 -18.16 -13.08
C ALA A 363 -16.67 -17.12 -13.53
N ASP A 364 -17.02 -15.84 -13.47
CA ASP A 364 -16.03 -14.76 -13.42
C ASP A 364 -15.54 -14.62 -11.97
N ALA A 365 -14.39 -15.20 -11.70
CA ALA A 365 -13.72 -15.23 -10.42
C ALA A 365 -12.53 -14.25 -10.37
N ALA A 366 -12.50 -13.24 -11.24
CA ALA A 366 -11.39 -12.29 -11.36
C ALA A 366 -11.03 -11.58 -10.04
N GLN A 367 -11.92 -11.59 -9.05
CA GLN A 367 -11.76 -10.94 -7.75
C GLN A 367 -11.77 -11.92 -6.57
N ALA A 368 -11.85 -13.24 -6.80
CA ALA A 368 -12.23 -14.23 -5.78
C ALA A 368 -11.16 -15.32 -5.52
N HIS A 369 -9.88 -14.97 -5.62
CA HIS A 369 -8.76 -15.89 -5.36
C HIS A 369 -8.81 -16.46 -3.94
N GLY A 370 -8.95 -17.77 -3.81
CA GLY A 370 -9.06 -18.45 -2.51
C GLY A 370 -10.42 -18.28 -1.79
N ALA A 371 -11.44 -17.74 -2.46
CA ALA A 371 -12.80 -17.74 -1.91
C ALA A 371 -13.37 -19.16 -1.87
N THR A 372 -14.34 -19.40 -0.98
CA THR A 372 -15.01 -20.70 -0.87
C THR A 372 -16.52 -20.55 -0.76
N VAL A 373 -17.27 -21.51 -1.29
CA VAL A 373 -18.72 -21.61 -1.18
C VAL A 373 -19.10 -23.05 -0.83
N ALA A 374 -19.95 -23.22 0.18
CA ALA A 374 -20.35 -24.53 0.72
C ALA A 374 -19.15 -25.45 1.05
N GLY A 375 -18.07 -24.86 1.59
CA GLY A 375 -16.84 -25.58 1.94
C GLY A 375 -15.93 -25.94 0.77
N GLN A 376 -16.30 -25.60 -0.48
CA GLN A 376 -15.50 -25.84 -1.68
C GLN A 376 -14.87 -24.54 -2.17
N SER A 377 -13.62 -24.61 -2.65
CA SER A 377 -12.98 -23.43 -3.25
C SER A 377 -13.63 -23.07 -4.59
N VAL A 378 -13.69 -21.77 -4.90
CA VAL A 378 -14.09 -21.29 -6.23
C VAL A 378 -13.18 -21.92 -7.28
N GLY A 379 -13.79 -22.56 -8.29
CA GLY A 379 -13.07 -23.27 -9.35
C GLY A 379 -12.85 -24.77 -9.09
N ALA A 380 -13.18 -25.28 -7.89
CA ALA A 380 -13.06 -26.71 -7.56
C ALA A 380 -14.13 -27.58 -8.24
N ALA A 381 -15.33 -27.02 -8.49
CA ALA A 381 -16.50 -27.75 -8.97
C ALA A 381 -17.07 -27.20 -10.29
N SER A 382 -16.44 -26.18 -10.87
CA SER A 382 -16.90 -25.54 -12.12
C SER A 382 -15.74 -24.88 -12.86
N THR A 383 -16.00 -24.42 -14.08
CA THR A 383 -15.04 -23.56 -14.78
C THR A 383 -15.06 -22.16 -14.18
N ALA A 384 -13.89 -21.64 -13.80
CA ALA A 384 -13.77 -20.29 -13.24
C ALA A 384 -12.57 -19.56 -13.85
N ALA A 385 -12.75 -18.27 -14.17
CA ALA A 385 -11.71 -17.42 -14.73
C ALA A 385 -11.22 -16.39 -13.70
N PHE A 386 -9.92 -16.34 -13.48
CA PHE A 386 -9.24 -15.49 -12.50
C PHE A 386 -8.36 -14.44 -13.20
N SER A 387 -8.05 -13.36 -12.48
CA SER A 387 -7.23 -12.25 -12.97
C SER A 387 -6.07 -12.00 -12.02
N LEU A 388 -4.87 -11.88 -12.56
CA LEU A 388 -3.63 -11.54 -11.85
C LEU A 388 -3.18 -10.10 -12.15
N TYR A 389 -4.14 -9.24 -12.50
CA TYR A 389 -3.90 -7.81 -12.74
C TYR A 389 -3.30 -7.11 -11.51
N GLY A 390 -2.61 -5.98 -11.71
CA GLY A 390 -1.88 -5.25 -10.67
C GLY A 390 -2.64 -4.96 -9.37
N SER A 391 -3.95 -4.76 -9.43
CA SER A 391 -4.77 -4.44 -8.24
C SER A 391 -5.37 -5.66 -7.52
N LYS A 392 -5.22 -6.87 -8.07
CA LYS A 392 -5.86 -8.09 -7.54
C LYS A 392 -5.19 -8.55 -6.24
N ASN A 393 -5.85 -9.44 -5.49
CA ASN A 393 -5.33 -9.92 -4.19
C ASN A 393 -3.93 -10.55 -4.33
N ILE A 394 -3.70 -11.23 -5.45
CA ILE A 394 -2.38 -11.65 -5.93
C ILE A 394 -2.19 -11.14 -7.35
N THR A 395 -0.94 -10.90 -7.76
CA THR A 395 -0.66 -10.29 -9.08
C THR A 395 0.57 -10.86 -9.75
N CYS A 396 0.67 -10.67 -11.06
CA CYS A 396 1.92 -10.72 -11.81
C CYS A 396 2.05 -9.55 -12.79
N GLY A 397 1.46 -8.40 -12.43
CA GLY A 397 1.28 -7.25 -13.30
C GLY A 397 0.09 -7.44 -14.25
N GLU A 398 0.23 -8.37 -15.19
CA GLU A 398 -0.83 -8.86 -16.07
C GLU A 398 -0.84 -10.38 -16.08
N GLY A 399 -2.02 -10.99 -16.07
CA GLY A 399 -2.16 -12.44 -16.09
C GLY A 399 -3.59 -12.89 -15.81
N GLY A 400 -3.90 -14.13 -16.15
CA GLY A 400 -5.18 -14.76 -15.85
C GLY A 400 -5.02 -16.27 -15.76
N VAL A 401 -6.01 -16.93 -15.16
CA VAL A 401 -6.03 -18.38 -15.02
C VAL A 401 -7.45 -18.88 -15.24
N VAL A 402 -7.62 -19.96 -15.99
CA VAL A 402 -8.89 -20.68 -16.05
C VAL A 402 -8.73 -22.00 -15.31
N THR A 403 -9.54 -22.23 -14.28
CA THR A 403 -9.64 -23.54 -13.65
C THR A 403 -10.82 -24.31 -14.23
N THR A 404 -10.70 -25.64 -14.29
CA THR A 404 -11.82 -26.52 -14.68
C THR A 404 -11.60 -27.92 -14.12
N THR A 405 -12.69 -28.66 -13.98
CA THR A 405 -12.71 -30.10 -13.64
C THR A 405 -12.73 -31.00 -14.86
N ASP A 406 -12.95 -30.45 -16.06
CA ASP A 406 -13.14 -31.20 -17.30
C ASP A 406 -11.84 -31.25 -18.13
N ASP A 407 -11.35 -32.47 -18.40
CA ASP A 407 -10.14 -32.74 -19.18
C ASP A 407 -10.21 -32.20 -20.61
N HIS A 408 -11.36 -32.33 -21.26
CA HIS A 408 -11.59 -31.87 -22.63
C HIS A 408 -11.62 -30.33 -22.71
N ILE A 409 -12.25 -29.68 -21.74
CA ILE A 409 -12.20 -28.21 -21.63
C ILE A 409 -10.75 -27.75 -21.37
N ALA A 410 -10.00 -28.43 -20.50
CA ALA A 410 -8.61 -28.10 -20.22
C ALA A 410 -7.69 -28.27 -21.44
N ASP A 411 -7.86 -29.33 -22.23
CA ASP A 411 -7.15 -29.53 -23.50
C ASP A 411 -7.47 -28.41 -24.51
N ARG A 412 -8.76 -28.09 -24.69
CA ARG A 412 -9.19 -26.99 -25.56
C ARG A 412 -8.62 -25.64 -25.13
N LEU A 413 -8.58 -25.35 -23.83
CA LEU A 413 -7.97 -24.13 -23.30
C LEU A 413 -6.49 -24.03 -23.66
N ARG A 414 -5.73 -25.12 -23.55
CA ARG A 414 -4.29 -25.15 -23.91
C ARG A 414 -4.08 -24.94 -25.41
N LEU A 415 -4.94 -25.50 -26.25
CA LEU A 415 -4.95 -25.25 -27.70
C LEU A 415 -5.29 -23.78 -28.00
N ILE A 416 -6.40 -23.25 -27.47
CA ILE A 416 -6.83 -21.86 -27.66
C ILE A 416 -5.72 -20.88 -27.25
N ARG A 417 -5.05 -21.11 -26.13
CA ARG A 417 -3.97 -20.25 -25.63
C ARG A 417 -2.78 -20.15 -26.59
N ASN A 418 -2.50 -21.21 -27.33
CA ASN A 418 -1.25 -21.40 -28.06
C ASN A 418 -1.48 -21.65 -29.55
N HIS A 419 -2.20 -20.75 -30.23
CA HIS A 419 -2.43 -20.80 -31.68
C HIS A 419 -3.08 -22.09 -32.18
N GLY A 420 -3.78 -22.83 -31.33
CA GLY A 420 -4.37 -24.13 -31.64
C GLY A 420 -3.34 -25.22 -31.94
N MET A 421 -2.12 -25.03 -31.44
CA MET A 421 -0.96 -25.83 -31.76
C MET A 421 -0.79 -26.98 -30.75
N ARG A 422 -0.76 -28.22 -31.24
CA ARG A 422 -0.56 -29.44 -30.41
C ARG A 422 0.90 -29.88 -30.40
N GLY A 423 1.56 -29.82 -31.56
CA GLY A 423 2.99 -30.00 -31.77
C GLY A 423 3.57 -28.82 -32.56
N ARG A 424 4.89 -28.70 -32.67
CA ARG A 424 5.52 -27.55 -33.36
C ARG A 424 5.00 -27.41 -34.81
N TYR A 425 4.31 -26.30 -35.10
CA TYR A 425 3.63 -25.99 -36.37
C TYR A 425 2.48 -26.95 -36.75
N GLU A 426 2.01 -27.77 -35.81
CA GLU A 426 0.85 -28.64 -36.00
C GLU A 426 -0.39 -27.96 -35.39
N HIS A 427 -1.16 -27.28 -36.24
CA HIS A 427 -2.37 -26.56 -35.84
C HIS A 427 -3.61 -27.41 -36.09
N VAL A 428 -4.35 -27.74 -35.02
CA VAL A 428 -5.54 -28.61 -35.09
C VAL A 428 -6.85 -27.84 -35.02
N MET A 429 -6.81 -26.56 -34.63
CA MET A 429 -7.92 -25.63 -34.66
C MET A 429 -7.40 -24.19 -34.73
N PRO A 430 -8.22 -23.20 -35.10
CA PRO A 430 -7.87 -21.80 -34.88
C PRO A 430 -7.74 -21.51 -33.38
N GLY A 431 -6.60 -20.99 -32.96
CA GLY A 431 -6.38 -20.52 -31.59
C GLY A 431 -6.00 -19.04 -31.54
N SER A 432 -5.41 -18.64 -30.43
CA SER A 432 -4.98 -17.27 -30.14
C SER A 432 -3.60 -17.28 -29.48
N ASN A 433 -3.01 -16.11 -29.29
CA ASN A 433 -1.80 -15.96 -28.48
C ASN A 433 -2.17 -15.38 -27.12
N TYR A 434 -2.61 -16.24 -26.20
CA TYR A 434 -2.93 -15.85 -24.83
C TYR A 434 -1.90 -16.39 -23.83
N ARG A 435 -0.67 -16.70 -24.27
CA ARG A 435 0.34 -17.32 -23.40
C ARG A 435 0.73 -16.39 -22.24
N LEU A 436 0.76 -16.93 -21.02
CA LEU A 436 1.48 -16.31 -19.90
C LEU A 436 2.99 -16.48 -20.09
N THR A 437 3.79 -15.51 -19.68
CA THR A 437 5.26 -15.56 -19.72
C THR A 437 5.84 -16.26 -18.48
N GLU A 438 7.08 -16.74 -18.59
CA GLU A 438 7.81 -17.29 -17.42
C GLU A 438 8.08 -16.20 -16.37
N LEU A 439 8.23 -14.94 -16.80
CA LEU A 439 8.39 -13.79 -15.91
C LEU A 439 7.15 -13.58 -15.04
N GLN A 440 5.97 -13.57 -15.68
CA GLN A 440 4.70 -13.45 -14.96
C GLN A 440 4.45 -14.65 -14.05
N ALA A 441 4.71 -15.87 -14.53
CA ALA A 441 4.56 -17.09 -13.72
C ALA A 441 5.47 -17.11 -12.49
N ALA A 442 6.70 -16.58 -12.60
CA ALA A 442 7.61 -16.47 -11.46
C ALA A 442 7.03 -15.57 -10.36
N ILE A 443 6.52 -14.38 -10.70
CA ILE A 443 5.87 -13.48 -9.74
C ILE A 443 4.60 -14.13 -9.17
N ALA A 444 3.76 -14.70 -10.04
CA ALA A 444 2.49 -15.30 -9.65
C ALA A 444 2.67 -16.47 -8.68
N THR A 445 3.73 -17.27 -8.85
CA THR A 445 4.03 -18.43 -7.97
C THR A 445 4.34 -17.97 -6.55
N VAL A 446 5.17 -16.95 -6.38
CA VAL A 446 5.50 -16.38 -5.06
C VAL A 446 4.26 -15.77 -4.41
N GLN A 447 3.50 -14.99 -5.19
CA GLN A 447 2.27 -14.36 -4.72
C GLN A 447 1.20 -15.39 -4.31
N LEU A 448 1.08 -16.50 -5.04
CA LEU A 448 0.17 -17.61 -4.71
C LEU A 448 0.51 -18.21 -3.34
N GLY A 449 1.79 -18.37 -3.01
CA GLY A 449 2.22 -18.85 -1.68
C GLY A 449 1.81 -17.91 -0.53
N ARG A 450 1.63 -16.62 -0.82
CA ARG A 450 1.23 -15.58 0.15
C ARG A 450 -0.29 -15.38 0.22
N LEU A 451 -1.05 -15.99 -0.69
CA LEU A 451 -2.51 -15.80 -0.80
C LEU A 451 -3.27 -16.05 0.51
N PRO A 452 -3.03 -17.14 1.28
CA PRO A 452 -3.77 -17.38 2.52
C PRO A 452 -3.60 -16.25 3.54
N GLU A 453 -2.37 -15.76 3.69
CA GLU A 453 -2.03 -14.68 4.61
C GLU A 453 -2.60 -13.33 4.14
N ILE A 454 -2.56 -13.04 2.84
CA ILE A 454 -3.17 -11.84 2.25
C ILE A 454 -4.68 -11.82 2.52
N ASN A 455 -5.37 -12.93 2.26
CA ASN A 455 -6.80 -13.03 2.48
C ASN A 455 -7.16 -12.95 3.97
N ARG A 456 -6.38 -13.58 4.86
CA ARG A 456 -6.56 -13.49 6.31
C ARG A 456 -6.50 -12.03 6.80
N ARG A 457 -5.46 -11.28 6.43
CA ARG A 457 -5.34 -9.87 6.84
C ARG A 457 -6.45 -9.00 6.28
N ARG A 458 -6.88 -9.23 5.04
CA ARG A 458 -8.01 -8.50 4.45
C ARG A 458 -9.29 -8.78 5.24
N ALA A 459 -9.55 -10.03 5.64
CA ALA A 459 -10.71 -10.37 6.47
C ALA A 459 -10.66 -9.71 7.86
N GLU A 460 -9.50 -9.69 8.51
CA GLU A 460 -9.31 -9.01 9.80
C GLU A 460 -9.56 -7.50 9.70
N ASN A 461 -9.02 -6.87 8.65
CA ASN A 461 -9.22 -5.45 8.39
C ASN A 461 -10.69 -5.13 8.08
N ALA A 462 -11.36 -5.99 7.30
CA ALA A 462 -12.78 -5.85 6.97
C ALA A 462 -13.64 -5.97 8.24
N ALA A 463 -13.37 -6.95 9.10
CA ALA A 463 -14.09 -7.12 10.37
C ALA A 463 -14.00 -5.89 11.27
N ARG A 464 -12.81 -5.26 11.35
CA ARG A 464 -12.61 -4.01 12.12
C ARG A 464 -13.36 -2.84 11.50
N LEU A 465 -13.32 -2.69 10.17
CA LEU A 465 -14.10 -1.66 9.47
C LEU A 465 -15.60 -1.85 9.70
N SER A 466 -16.10 -3.09 9.61
CA SER A 466 -17.52 -3.39 9.84
C SER A 466 -17.92 -3.07 11.28
N ALA A 467 -17.13 -3.47 12.26
CA ALA A 467 -17.39 -3.18 13.67
C ALA A 467 -17.41 -1.67 13.95
N GLY A 468 -16.47 -0.90 13.36
CA GLY A 468 -16.38 0.54 13.56
C GLY A 468 -17.46 1.36 12.83
N LEU A 469 -18.17 0.77 11.88
CA LEU A 469 -19.15 1.46 11.03
C LEU A 469 -20.59 0.94 11.20
N ALA A 470 -20.81 -0.10 12.01
CA ALA A 470 -22.09 -0.81 12.11
C ALA A 470 -23.28 0.06 12.58
N ASP A 471 -23.02 1.10 13.38
CA ASP A 471 -24.02 2.00 13.98
C ASP A 471 -24.15 3.34 13.22
N VAL A 472 -23.51 3.48 12.07
CA VAL A 472 -23.57 4.71 11.27
C VAL A 472 -24.86 4.74 10.46
N ALA A 473 -25.78 5.63 10.82
CA ALA A 473 -27.06 5.79 10.13
C ALA A 473 -26.88 6.10 8.63
N GLY A 474 -27.63 5.38 7.79
CA GLY A 474 -27.57 5.51 6.33
C GLY A 474 -26.35 4.83 5.67
N LEU A 475 -25.50 4.14 6.43
CA LEU A 475 -24.37 3.38 5.89
C LEU A 475 -24.56 1.89 6.17
N ILE A 476 -24.65 1.09 5.11
CA ILE A 476 -24.76 -0.37 5.19
C ILE A 476 -23.38 -0.98 4.91
N THR A 477 -22.84 -1.68 5.91
CA THR A 477 -21.58 -2.42 5.78
C THR A 477 -21.79 -3.73 5.01
N PRO A 478 -20.80 -4.18 4.22
CA PRO A 478 -20.88 -5.47 3.55
C PRO A 478 -20.96 -6.61 4.56
N SER A 479 -21.78 -7.62 4.27
CA SER A 479 -21.93 -8.82 5.08
C SER A 479 -21.32 -10.04 4.39
N GLN A 480 -20.94 -11.04 5.19
CA GLN A 480 -20.51 -12.34 4.69
C GLN A 480 -21.62 -13.37 4.98
N PRO A 481 -22.35 -13.83 3.96
CA PRO A 481 -23.38 -14.85 4.15
C PRO A 481 -22.81 -16.19 4.62
N THR A 482 -23.58 -16.93 5.42
CA THR A 482 -23.19 -18.26 5.92
C THR A 482 -22.82 -19.20 4.78
N GLY A 483 -21.71 -19.94 4.94
CA GLY A 483 -21.23 -20.90 3.95
C GLY A 483 -20.50 -20.27 2.75
N ARG A 484 -20.35 -18.94 2.71
CA ARG A 484 -19.57 -18.22 1.69
C ARG A 484 -18.41 -17.48 2.35
N LEU A 485 -17.18 -17.76 1.94
CA LEU A 485 -15.98 -17.08 2.43
C LEU A 485 -15.64 -15.92 1.50
N HIS A 486 -15.68 -14.71 2.04
CA HIS A 486 -15.33 -13.49 1.33
C HIS A 486 -13.82 -13.23 1.42
N VAL A 487 -13.16 -12.97 0.30
CA VAL A 487 -11.72 -12.63 0.27
C VAL A 487 -11.43 -11.13 0.22
N TRP A 488 -12.46 -10.30 0.33
CA TRP A 488 -12.36 -8.85 0.53
C TRP A 488 -11.39 -8.17 -0.45
N HIS A 489 -11.59 -8.44 -1.74
CA HIS A 489 -10.86 -7.72 -2.79
C HIS A 489 -11.21 -6.23 -2.75
N GLN A 490 -12.47 -5.91 -2.48
CA GLN A 490 -12.93 -4.56 -2.12
C GLN A 490 -13.76 -4.63 -0.84
N TYR A 491 -13.75 -3.53 -0.06
CA TYR A 491 -14.64 -3.34 1.08
C TYR A 491 -15.66 -2.28 0.69
N THR A 492 -16.78 -2.73 0.14
CA THR A 492 -17.78 -1.87 -0.48
C THR A 492 -18.96 -1.69 0.47
N VAL A 493 -19.19 -0.44 0.89
CA VAL A 493 -20.37 -0.05 1.67
C VAL A 493 -21.45 0.51 0.73
N ARG A 494 -22.70 0.47 1.17
CA ARG A 494 -23.79 1.22 0.52
C ARG A 494 -24.15 2.42 1.37
N LEU A 495 -24.26 3.58 0.74
CA LEU A 495 -24.75 4.80 1.36
C LEU A 495 -26.17 5.05 0.85
N THR A 496 -27.15 4.92 1.75
CA THR A 496 -28.57 5.06 1.44
C THR A 496 -29.02 6.52 1.59
N ASP A 497 -30.27 6.82 1.20
CA ASP A 497 -30.80 8.19 1.24
C ASP A 497 -31.01 8.71 2.67
N GLU A 498 -30.99 7.83 3.68
CA GLU A 498 -30.98 8.20 5.10
C GLU A 498 -29.65 8.82 5.57
N ALA A 499 -28.58 8.71 4.76
CA ALA A 499 -27.29 9.29 5.11
C ALA A 499 -27.31 10.82 5.06
N ARG A 500 -26.55 11.45 5.97
CA ARG A 500 -26.45 12.91 6.09
C ARG A 500 -25.97 13.60 4.80
N ILE A 501 -25.07 12.95 4.07
CA ILE A 501 -24.48 13.45 2.83
C ILE A 501 -24.51 12.35 1.77
N GLY A 502 -24.51 12.74 0.49
CA GLY A 502 -24.46 11.79 -0.62
C GLY A 502 -23.08 11.13 -0.80
N ARG A 503 -23.06 10.07 -1.62
CA ARG A 503 -21.88 9.23 -1.90
C ARG A 503 -20.67 10.05 -2.36
N ASP A 504 -20.86 10.94 -3.33
CA ASP A 504 -19.77 11.76 -3.89
C ASP A 504 -19.23 12.77 -2.86
N ALA A 505 -20.09 13.31 -1.99
CA ALA A 505 -19.68 14.21 -0.93
C ALA A 505 -18.85 13.47 0.14
N LEU A 506 -19.21 12.22 0.47
CA LEU A 506 -18.41 11.38 1.35
C LEU A 506 -17.03 11.07 0.75
N ILE A 507 -16.95 10.74 -0.55
CA ILE A 507 -15.66 10.56 -1.23
C ILE A 507 -14.81 11.82 -1.15
N ALA A 508 -15.40 13.00 -1.41
CA ALA A 508 -14.68 14.27 -1.32
C ALA A 508 -14.17 14.56 0.11
N ALA A 509 -14.97 14.25 1.13
CA ALA A 509 -14.58 14.40 2.53
C ALA A 509 -13.44 13.45 2.92
N LEU A 510 -13.46 12.20 2.45
CA LEU A 510 -12.38 11.24 2.68
C LEU A 510 -11.08 11.63 1.96
N GLU A 511 -11.18 12.16 0.74
CA GLU A 511 -10.01 12.66 0.01
C GLU A 511 -9.36 13.85 0.74
N GLN A 512 -10.15 14.74 1.35
CA GLN A 512 -9.64 15.81 2.22
C GLN A 512 -8.93 15.29 3.49
N ALA A 513 -9.23 14.05 3.90
CA ALA A 513 -8.59 13.36 5.01
C ALA A 513 -7.43 12.42 4.58
N ASP A 514 -6.94 12.57 3.34
CA ASP A 514 -5.90 11.72 2.73
C ASP A 514 -6.29 10.23 2.72
N ILE A 515 -7.57 9.92 2.55
CA ILE A 515 -8.14 8.56 2.45
C ILE A 515 -8.79 8.42 1.09
N GLU A 516 -8.25 7.52 0.28
CA GLU A 516 -8.81 7.23 -1.03
C GLU A 516 -10.08 6.37 -0.90
N ALA A 517 -11.20 6.85 -1.41
CA ALA A 517 -12.41 6.04 -1.61
C ALA A 517 -12.75 6.02 -3.11
N ARG A 518 -13.21 4.86 -3.60
CA ARG A 518 -13.49 4.66 -5.03
C ARG A 518 -14.86 4.07 -5.26
N VAL A 519 -15.41 4.29 -6.45
CA VAL A 519 -16.67 3.69 -6.87
C VAL A 519 -16.39 2.52 -7.80
N PHE A 520 -16.79 1.33 -7.36
CA PHE A 520 -16.89 0.14 -8.19
C PHE A 520 -18.36 -0.31 -8.09
N TYR A 521 -19.15 -0.39 -9.16
CA TYR A 521 -19.03 0.33 -10.43
C TYR A 521 -20.09 1.44 -10.49
N PRO A 522 -19.81 2.59 -11.13
CA PRO A 522 -20.66 3.80 -11.03
C PRO A 522 -21.96 3.74 -11.83
N ARG A 523 -22.19 2.69 -12.62
CA ARG A 523 -23.40 2.41 -13.41
C ARG A 523 -23.38 0.96 -13.86
N LEU A 524 -24.50 0.47 -14.39
CA LEU A 524 -24.57 -0.87 -14.95
C LEU A 524 -23.72 -0.96 -16.21
N VAL A 525 -23.11 -2.12 -16.42
CA VAL A 525 -22.09 -2.30 -17.47
C VAL A 525 -22.63 -2.02 -18.87
N PHE A 526 -23.92 -2.28 -19.11
CA PHE A 526 -24.55 -2.05 -20.42
C PHE A 526 -24.98 -0.60 -20.65
N ASP A 527 -24.97 0.28 -19.63
CA ASP A 527 -25.41 1.68 -19.77
C ASP A 527 -24.39 2.56 -20.47
N TYR A 528 -23.13 2.12 -20.57
CA TYR A 528 -22.08 2.84 -21.29
C TYR A 528 -22.39 2.89 -22.79
N ASP A 529 -22.11 4.04 -23.42
CA ASP A 529 -22.51 4.33 -24.81
C ASP A 529 -22.04 3.27 -25.82
N CYS A 530 -20.88 2.65 -25.59
CA CYS A 530 -20.33 1.60 -26.44
C CYS A 530 -21.10 0.27 -26.37
N TYR A 531 -21.88 0.03 -25.30
CA TYR A 531 -22.65 -1.21 -25.10
C TYR A 531 -24.15 -1.02 -25.26
N ARG A 532 -24.68 0.16 -24.90
CA ARG A 532 -26.13 0.45 -24.86
C ARG A 532 -26.87 0.09 -26.14
N ASN A 533 -26.26 0.38 -27.29
CA ASN A 533 -26.84 0.14 -28.61
C ASN A 533 -26.20 -1.04 -29.34
N HIS A 534 -25.41 -1.86 -28.64
CA HIS A 534 -24.77 -3.01 -29.26
C HIS A 534 -25.81 -4.10 -29.55
N PRO A 535 -25.89 -4.66 -30.77
CA PRO A 535 -26.99 -5.54 -31.20
C PRO A 535 -27.07 -6.87 -30.44
N ARG A 536 -26.00 -7.23 -29.71
CA ARG A 536 -25.90 -8.45 -28.89
C ARG A 536 -26.02 -8.18 -27.39
N VAL A 537 -26.45 -6.99 -26.99
CA VAL A 537 -26.65 -6.63 -25.58
C VAL A 537 -28.14 -6.38 -25.35
N ALA A 538 -28.76 -7.19 -24.50
CA ALA A 538 -30.17 -7.03 -24.16
C ALA A 538 -30.33 -5.90 -23.14
N HIS A 539 -31.15 -4.90 -23.47
CA HIS A 539 -31.55 -3.86 -22.53
C HIS A 539 -32.67 -4.39 -21.62
N GLN A 540 -32.52 -4.23 -20.31
CA GLN A 540 -33.47 -4.71 -19.31
C GLN A 540 -33.58 -3.69 -18.18
N VAL A 541 -34.74 -3.65 -17.53
CA VAL A 541 -34.95 -2.86 -16.31
C VAL A 541 -34.53 -3.74 -15.13
N LEU A 542 -33.53 -3.30 -14.37
CA LEU A 542 -32.91 -4.08 -13.28
C LEU A 542 -32.89 -3.22 -12.01
N PRO A 543 -34.04 -3.08 -11.35
CA PRO A 543 -34.26 -2.03 -10.35
C PRO A 543 -33.30 -2.12 -9.16
N THR A 544 -32.93 -3.33 -8.75
CA THR A 544 -32.04 -3.53 -7.59
C THR A 544 -30.63 -3.13 -7.95
N ALA A 545 -30.13 -3.58 -9.09
CA ALA A 545 -28.82 -3.20 -9.60
C ALA A 545 -28.71 -1.69 -9.85
N GLU A 546 -29.72 -1.07 -10.46
CA GLU A 546 -29.77 0.38 -10.73
C GLU A 546 -29.64 1.16 -9.41
N LEU A 547 -30.49 0.83 -8.43
CA LEU A 547 -30.47 1.44 -7.10
C LEU A 547 -29.09 1.29 -6.42
N ILE A 548 -28.59 0.06 -6.35
CA ILE A 548 -27.32 -0.24 -5.69
C ILE A 548 -26.15 0.48 -6.34
N SER A 549 -26.11 0.58 -7.68
CA SER A 549 -25.01 1.25 -8.39
C SER A 549 -24.84 2.72 -8.00
N GLY A 550 -25.94 3.39 -7.63
CA GLY A 550 -25.94 4.76 -7.11
C GLY A 550 -25.46 4.89 -5.66
N GLN A 551 -25.53 3.80 -4.88
CA GLN A 551 -25.26 3.79 -3.44
C GLN A 551 -23.85 3.32 -3.06
N VAL A 552 -23.16 2.58 -3.95
CA VAL A 552 -21.90 1.92 -3.59
C VAL A 552 -20.69 2.86 -3.57
N LEU A 553 -19.82 2.65 -2.58
CA LEU A 553 -18.45 3.16 -2.53
C LEU A 553 -17.56 2.15 -1.78
N SER A 554 -16.30 2.05 -2.19
CA SER A 554 -15.32 1.14 -1.60
C SER A 554 -14.29 1.93 -0.79
N LEU A 555 -14.09 1.50 0.45
CA LEU A 555 -13.06 2.00 1.34
C LEU A 555 -11.76 1.19 1.15
N PRO A 556 -10.59 1.76 1.51
CA PRO A 556 -9.32 1.04 1.44
C PRO A 556 -9.37 -0.28 2.20
N ILE A 557 -9.03 -1.36 1.50
CA ILE A 557 -8.85 -2.68 2.09
C ILE A 557 -7.65 -3.37 1.45
N HIS A 558 -6.58 -3.54 2.22
CA HIS A 558 -5.39 -4.24 1.76
C HIS A 558 -4.55 -4.74 2.97
N PRO A 559 -3.70 -5.76 2.80
CA PRO A 559 -2.91 -6.36 3.90
C PRO A 559 -1.83 -5.45 4.52
N GLY A 560 -1.69 -4.22 4.02
CA GLY A 560 -0.70 -3.23 4.47
C GLY A 560 -1.31 -2.06 5.27
N LEU A 561 -2.61 -2.14 5.58
CA LEU A 561 -3.26 -1.23 6.52
C LEU A 561 -2.85 -1.60 7.94
N THR A 562 -2.48 -0.61 8.72
CA THR A 562 -2.25 -0.75 10.15
C THR A 562 -3.56 -0.56 10.91
N ALA A 563 -3.56 -0.94 12.19
CA ALA A 563 -4.66 -0.64 13.12
C ALA A 563 -5.05 0.85 13.09
N ALA A 564 -4.05 1.74 13.16
CA ALA A 564 -4.25 3.19 13.12
C ALA A 564 -4.79 3.69 11.77
N ASP A 565 -4.41 3.06 10.66
CA ASP A 565 -4.98 3.40 9.34
C ASP A 565 -6.48 3.09 9.32
N ILE A 566 -6.89 1.94 9.87
CA ILE A 566 -8.30 1.53 9.90
C ILE A 566 -9.11 2.44 10.82
N ASP A 567 -8.59 2.74 12.02
CA ASP A 567 -9.26 3.66 12.95
C ASP A 567 -9.46 5.03 12.30
N ARG A 568 -8.44 5.53 11.58
CA ARG A 568 -8.55 6.79 10.82
C ARG A 568 -9.62 6.74 9.75
N ILE A 569 -9.75 5.63 9.01
CA ILE A 569 -10.84 5.44 8.03
C ILE A 569 -12.19 5.52 8.74
N VAL A 570 -12.36 4.76 9.82
CA VAL A 570 -13.61 4.71 10.61
C VAL A 570 -13.98 6.10 11.13
N GLU A 571 -13.06 6.77 11.82
CA GLU A 571 -13.25 8.11 12.37
C GLU A 571 -13.61 9.12 11.29
N SER A 572 -12.94 9.07 10.12
CA SER A 572 -13.20 10.01 9.03
C SER A 572 -14.57 9.79 8.40
N VAL A 573 -15.00 8.54 8.22
CA VAL A 573 -16.35 8.21 7.73
C VAL A 573 -17.40 8.68 8.74
N ARG A 574 -17.22 8.37 10.03
CA ARG A 574 -18.14 8.80 11.11
C ARG A 574 -18.24 10.32 11.17
N HIS A 575 -17.11 11.02 11.13
CA HIS A 575 -17.05 12.47 11.15
C HIS A 575 -17.78 13.09 9.96
N ALA A 576 -17.52 12.60 8.74
CA ALA A 576 -18.17 13.07 7.52
C ALA A 576 -19.69 12.86 7.56
N LEU A 577 -20.15 11.77 8.19
CA LEU A 577 -21.57 11.46 8.36
C LEU A 577 -22.19 12.08 9.61
N GLY A 578 -21.44 12.87 10.38
CA GLY A 578 -21.94 13.64 11.52
C GLY A 578 -22.16 12.82 12.80
N VAL A 579 -21.54 11.64 12.92
CA VAL A 579 -21.54 10.83 14.14
C VAL A 579 -20.39 11.31 15.03
N GLN A 580 -20.71 11.89 16.20
CA GLN A 580 -19.67 12.31 17.15
C GLN A 580 -18.97 11.09 17.75
N ALA A 581 -17.64 11.17 17.92
CA ALA A 581 -16.87 10.15 18.61
C ALA A 581 -17.34 10.08 20.07
N GLY A 582 -17.81 8.90 20.49
CA GLY A 582 -18.17 8.61 21.87
C GLY A 582 -16.96 8.32 22.74
#